data_AF-A0A328BSA3-F1
#
_entry.id   AF-A0A328BSA3-F1
#
_cell.length_a   1.000
_cell.length_b   1.000
_cell.length_c   1.000
_cell.angle_alpha   90.00
_cell.angle_beta   90.00
_cell.angle_gamma   90.00
#
_symmetry.space_group_name_H-M   'P 1'
#
loop_
_entity.id
_entity.type
_entity.pdbx_description
1 polymer ?
#
loop_
_entity_poly.entity_id
_entity_poly.type
_entity_poly.pdbx_seq_one_letter_code
_entity_poly.pdbx_strand_id
1 'polypeptide(L)' 'MRGVSRPRPKNLAAPTQVRLPPELQARIDAYAARAGITRSQAIRALIEAGLAGQG' A
#
# COMPACT_ATOMS: atom_id res chain seq x y z
N MET A 1 -35.07 -4.97 -4.63
CA MET A 1 -34.07 -5.21 -3.56
C MET A 1 -33.21 -3.96 -3.43
N ARG A 2 -33.36 -3.18 -2.34
CA ARG A 2 -32.58 -1.95 -2.13
C ARG A 2 -31.18 -2.31 -1.62
N GLY A 3 -30.16 -1.79 -2.30
CA GLY A 3 -28.76 -2.02 -1.93
C GLY A 3 -28.48 -1.57 -0.50
N VAL A 4 -27.94 -2.48 0.30
CA VAL A 4 -27.49 -2.20 1.66
C VAL A 4 -26.33 -1.21 1.57
N SER A 5 -26.59 0.08 1.85
CA SER A 5 -25.54 1.07 2.03
C SER A 5 -24.76 0.72 3.29
N ARG A 6 -23.62 0.03 3.13
CA ARG A 6 -22.66 -0.15 4.23
C ARG A 6 -22.07 1.22 4.57
N PRO A 7 -22.11 1.64 5.85
CA PRO A 7 -21.47 2.90 6.26
C PRO A 7 -19.98 2.82 5.97
N ARG A 8 -19.46 3.82 5.24
CA ARG A 8 -18.02 3.93 4.97
C ARG A 8 -17.31 4.26 6.29
N PRO A 9 -16.32 3.46 6.72
CA PRO A 9 -15.57 3.75 7.93
C PRO A 9 -14.86 5.10 7.78
N LYS A 10 -15.07 6.02 8.74
CA LYS A 10 -14.49 7.37 8.73
C LYS A 10 -12.98 7.39 9.03
N ASN A 11 -12.44 6.27 9.53
CA ASN A 11 -11.05 6.15 9.99
C ASN A 11 -10.17 5.30 9.06
N LEU A 12 -10.63 5.00 7.84
CA LEU A 12 -9.74 4.39 6.85
C LEU A 12 -8.88 5.50 6.22
N ALA A 13 -7.57 5.31 6.25
CA ALA A 13 -6.65 6.14 5.49
C ALA A 13 -7.14 6.25 4.04
N ALA A 14 -7.15 7.46 3.49
CA ALA A 14 -7.61 7.68 2.13
C ALA A 14 -6.77 6.83 1.16
N PRO A 15 -7.40 6.11 0.22
CA PRO A 15 -6.64 5.30 -0.73
C PRO A 15 -5.76 6.19 -1.59
N THR A 16 -4.45 5.95 -1.58
CA THR A 16 -3.50 6.64 -2.46
C THR A 16 -3.34 5.83 -3.75
N GLN A 17 -3.75 6.40 -4.88
CA GLN A 17 -3.45 5.84 -6.20
C GLN A 17 -2.12 6.38 -6.69
N VAL A 18 -1.15 5.48 -6.93
CA VAL A 18 0.16 5.82 -7.49
C VAL A 18 0.39 4.96 -8.73
N ARG A 19 0.86 5.58 -9.81
CA ARG A 19 1.32 4.87 -11.00
C ARG A 19 2.83 4.63 -10.86
N LEU A 20 3.21 3.35 -10.75
CA LEU A 20 4.59 2.93 -10.67
C LEU A 20 5.01 2.27 -11.99
N PRO A 21 6.24 2.50 -12.48
CA PRO A 21 6.80 1.74 -13.59
C PRO A 21 6.76 0.23 -13.31
N PRO A 22 6.60 -0.61 -14.34
CA PRO A 22 6.44 -2.06 -14.18
C PRO A 22 7.62 -2.71 -13.46
N GLU A 23 8.85 -2.25 -13.72
CA GLU A 23 10.05 -2.75 -13.05
C GLU A 23 10.02 -2.49 -11.53
N LEU A 24 9.56 -1.30 -11.12
CA LEU A 24 9.45 -0.97 -9.71
C LEU A 24 8.35 -1.79 -9.04
N GLN A 25 7.23 -2.03 -9.72
CA GLN A 25 6.18 -2.93 -9.21
C GLN A 25 6.73 -4.34 -8.98
N ALA A 26 7.48 -4.89 -9.93
CA ALA A 26 8.08 -6.22 -9.81
C ALA A 26 9.03 -6.31 -8.60
N ARG A 27 9.82 -5.25 -8.35
CA ARG A 27 10.71 -5.19 -7.18
C ARG A 27 9.95 -5.14 -5.86
N ILE A 28 8.85 -4.38 -5.80
CA ILE A 28 7.99 -4.32 -4.62
C ILE A 28 7.32 -5.68 -4.37
N ASP A 29 6.85 -6.34 -5.42
CA ASP A 29 6.22 -7.67 -5.32
C ASP A 29 7.20 -8.73 -4.84
N ALA A 30 8.43 -8.72 -5.35
CA ALA A 30 9.49 -9.62 -4.88
C ALA A 30 9.82 -9.38 -3.39
N TYR A 31 9.89 -8.11 -2.98
CA TYR A 31 10.09 -7.77 -1.57
C TYR A 31 8.93 -8.24 -0.70
N ALA A 32 7.68 -8.00 -1.12
CA ALA A 32 6.47 -8.43 -0.42
C ALA A 32 6.43 -9.95 -0.25
N ALA A 33 6.72 -10.70 -1.32
CA ALA A 33 6.79 -12.15 -1.30
C ALA A 33 7.87 -12.67 -0.33
N ARG A 34 9.07 -12.09 -0.37
CA ARG A 34 10.18 -12.47 0.52
C ARG A 34 9.89 -12.17 2.00
N ALA A 35 9.19 -11.08 2.28
CA ALA A 35 8.84 -10.67 3.63
C ALA A 35 7.53 -11.31 4.14
N GLY A 36 6.78 -12.03 3.30
CA GLY A 36 5.50 -12.63 3.69
C GLY A 36 4.40 -11.61 3.98
N ILE A 37 4.43 -10.44 3.33
CA ILE A 37 3.49 -9.33 3.55
C ILE A 37 2.75 -8.97 2.26
N THR A 38 1.68 -8.18 2.38
CA THR A 38 0.95 -7.69 1.20
C THR A 38 1.73 -6.58 0.50
N ARG A 39 1.41 -6.35 -0.79
CA ARG A 39 1.96 -5.24 -1.58
C ARG A 39 1.76 -3.88 -0.89
N SER A 40 0.59 -3.63 -0.29
CA SER A 40 0.31 -2.36 0.40
C SER A 40 1.14 -2.19 1.68
N GLN A 41 1.38 -3.27 2.43
CA GLN A 41 2.29 -3.28 3.57
C GLN A 41 3.74 -3.03 3.13
N ALA A 42 4.16 -3.66 2.04
CA ALA A 42 5.49 -3.44 1.46
C ALA A 42 5.72 -1.98 1.05
N ILE A 43 4.76 -1.38 0.31
CA ILE A 43 4.83 0.03 -0.08
C ILE A 43 4.91 0.92 1.16
N ARG A 44 4.07 0.67 2.17
CA ARG A 44 4.08 1.46 3.41
C ARG A 44 5.43 1.38 4.13
N ALA A 45 5.98 0.18 4.31
CA ALA A 45 7.26 -0.01 4.97
C ALA A 45 8.41 0.70 4.23
N LEU A 46 8.41 0.65 2.89
CA LEU A 46 9.40 1.35 2.07
C LEU A 46 9.28 2.88 2.21
N ILE A 47 8.06 3.42 2.26
CA ILE A 47 7.82 4.86 2.48
C ILE A 47 8.31 5.27 3.88
N GLU A 48 7.93 4.52 4.92
CA GLU A 48 8.32 4.82 6.31
C GLU A 48 9.85 4.76 6.48
N ALA A 49 10.51 3.75 5.91
CA ALA A 49 11.97 3.64 5.92
C ALA A 49 12.65 4.80 5.18
N GLY A 50 12.11 5.21 4.03
CA GLY A 50 12.62 6.36 3.28
C GLY A 50 12.50 7.66 4.05
N LEU A 51 11.38 7.88 4.75
CA LEU A 51 11.18 9.07 5.58
C LEU A 51 12.08 9.09 6.81
N ALA A 52 12.29 7.94 7.46
CA ALA A 52 13.17 7.83 8.63
C ALA A 52 14.65 8.09 8.29
N GLY A 53 15.09 7.79 7.07
CA GLY A 53 16.45 8.06 6.61
C GLY A 53 16.72 9.48 6.12
N GLN A 54 15.72 10.36 6.13
CA GLN A 54 15.86 11.78 5.74
C GLN A 54 16.00 12.73 6.94
N GLY A 55 16.13 12.19 8.16
CA GLY A 55 16.51 12.93 9.36
C GLY A 55 17.99 12.75 9.68
#